data_AF-A0A1Z1M7S7-F1
#
_entry.id   AF-A0A1Z1M7S7-F1
#
_cell.length_a   1.000
_cell.length_b   1.000
_cell.length_c   1.000
_cell.angle_alpha   90.00
_cell.angle_beta   90.00
_cell.angle_gamma   90.00
#
_symmetry.space_group_name_H-M   'P 1'
#
loop_
_entity.id
_entity.type
_entity.pdbx_description
1 polymer ?
#
loop_
_entity_poly.entity_id
_entity_poly.type
_entity_poly.pdbx_seq_one_letter_code
_entity_poly.pdbx_strand_id
1 'polypeptide(L)'
;MIISLYLFFKKFEGKWISQKNVYLLENRKQKTDNKITKISINPNSLFLLNKMNLFYSYNFKFLTNNIYLDYKQYNKTNLFKEFNLKLIETNLLKINCILIDKNLEYEEYLYSVSSNLKISVGILKELNYRKYIGIIMTSYIKIQ
;
A
#
# COMPACT_ATOMS: atom_id res chain seq x y z
N MET A 1 14.57 9.88 -9.24
CA MET A 1 13.72 8.76 -8.76
C MET A 1 13.29 8.93 -7.30
N ILE A 2 14.20 9.25 -6.38
CA ILE A 2 13.86 9.48 -4.95
C ILE A 2 12.93 10.69 -4.78
N ILE A 3 13.29 11.84 -5.37
CA ILE A 3 12.48 13.08 -5.30
C ILE A 3 11.08 12.86 -5.91
N SER A 4 10.99 12.19 -7.06
CA SER A 4 9.71 11.95 -7.74
C SER A 4 8.76 11.08 -6.92
N LEU A 5 9.29 10.10 -6.17
CA LEU A 5 8.48 9.27 -5.31
C LEU A 5 8.09 9.99 -4.00
N TYR A 6 9.00 10.76 -3.40
CA TYR A 6 8.66 11.63 -2.28
C TYR A 6 7.52 12.59 -2.65
N LEU A 7 7.61 13.25 -3.82
CA LEU A 7 6.56 14.12 -4.35
C LEU A 7 5.25 13.37 -4.60
N PHE A 8 5.31 12.12 -5.08
CA PHE A 8 4.13 11.27 -5.20
C PHE A 8 3.47 11.03 -3.84
N PHE A 9 4.25 10.60 -2.84
CA PHE A 9 3.73 10.31 -1.52
C PHE A 9 3.24 11.57 -0.81
N LYS A 10 3.88 12.72 -0.95
CA LYS A 10 3.44 13.97 -0.30
C LYS A 10 1.98 14.33 -0.62
N LYS A 11 1.46 13.91 -1.78
CA LYS A 11 0.04 14.02 -2.16
C LYS A 11 -0.93 13.20 -1.29
N PHE A 12 -0.43 12.29 -0.45
CA PHE A 12 -1.18 11.45 0.47
C PHE A 12 -1.19 11.99 1.90
N GLU A 13 -0.50 13.09 2.20
CA GLU A 13 -0.56 13.70 3.52
C GLU A 13 -1.98 14.17 3.87
N GLY A 14 -2.42 13.87 5.09
CA GLY A 14 -3.77 14.20 5.57
C GLY A 14 -4.52 12.99 6.11
N LYS A 15 -5.83 13.16 6.32
CA LYS A 15 -6.74 12.14 6.83
C LYS A 15 -7.58 11.59 5.69
N TRP A 16 -7.60 10.27 5.57
CA TRP A 16 -8.24 9.56 4.48
C TRP A 16 -9.26 8.57 5.02
N ILE A 17 -10.42 8.48 4.36
CA ILE A 17 -11.32 7.35 4.44
C ILE A 17 -10.96 6.41 3.29
N SER A 18 -10.85 5.12 3.56
CA SER A 18 -10.70 4.11 2.52
C SER A 18 -11.79 3.06 2.59
N GLN A 19 -12.21 2.60 1.41
CA GLN A 19 -13.08 1.45 1.23
C GLN A 19 -12.33 0.42 0.40
N LYS A 20 -12.05 -0.74 1.00
CA LYS A 20 -11.35 -1.86 0.40
C LYS A 20 -12.33 -2.98 0.11
N ASN A 21 -12.44 -3.37 -1.16
CA ASN A 21 -13.20 -4.52 -1.61
C ASN A 21 -12.23 -5.61 -2.03
N VAL A 22 -12.30 -6.77 -1.38
CA VAL A 22 -11.49 -7.95 -1.71
C VAL A 22 -12.42 -8.98 -2.33
N TYR A 23 -12.08 -9.43 -3.54
CA TYR A 23 -12.79 -10.48 -4.25
C TYR A 23 -11.88 -11.69 -4.40
N LEU A 24 -12.24 -12.81 -3.78
CA LEU A 24 -11.55 -14.09 -3.88
C LEU A 24 -12.15 -14.91 -5.02
N LEU A 25 -11.35 -15.23 -6.03
CA LEU A 25 -11.81 -15.79 -7.30
C LEU A 25 -12.37 -17.20 -7.15
N GLU A 26 -11.71 -18.07 -6.37
CA GLU A 26 -12.11 -19.48 -6.24
C GLU A 26 -13.50 -19.65 -5.62
N ASN A 27 -13.78 -18.85 -4.59
CA ASN A 27 -15.01 -18.98 -3.80
C ASN A 27 -16.06 -17.92 -4.17
N ARG A 28 -15.76 -17.02 -5.13
CA ARG A 28 -16.56 -15.83 -5.46
C ARG A 28 -16.95 -15.02 -4.22
N LYS A 29 -16.08 -15.01 -3.21
CA LYS A 29 -16.33 -14.35 -1.93
C LYS A 29 -15.87 -12.91 -2.00
N GLN A 30 -16.75 -11.99 -1.63
CA GLN A 30 -16.43 -10.59 -1.49
C GLN A 30 -16.36 -10.21 -0.01
N LYS A 31 -15.39 -9.38 0.35
CA LYS A 31 -15.31 -8.73 1.65
C LYS A 31 -15.06 -7.25 1.46
N THR A 32 -15.81 -6.43 2.17
CA THR A 32 -15.63 -4.98 2.22
C THR A 32 -15.11 -4.57 3.59
N ASP A 33 -14.14 -3.66 3.62
CA ASP A 33 -13.53 -3.13 4.83
C ASP A 33 -13.35 -1.62 4.69
N ASN A 34 -13.76 -0.87 5.71
CA ASN A 34 -13.70 0.58 5.73
C ASN A 34 -12.76 1.06 6.82
N LYS A 35 -11.84 1.95 6.48
CA LYS A 35 -10.84 2.46 7.41
C LYS A 35 -10.72 3.97 7.35
N ILE A 36 -10.31 4.55 8.46
CA ILE A 36 -9.84 5.93 8.50
C ILE A 36 -8.38 5.90 8.94
N THR A 37 -7.55 6.57 8.17
CA THR A 37 -6.10 6.62 8.38
C THR A 37 -5.63 8.06 8.25
N LYS A 38 -4.85 8.52 9.22
CA LYS A 38 -4.09 9.76 9.11
C LYS A 38 -2.68 9.41 8.64
N ILE A 39 -2.23 10.10 7.60
CA ILE A 39 -0.93 9.92 6.96
C ILE A 39 -0.12 11.20 7.18
N SER A 40 1.06 11.05 7.76
CA SER A 40 2.05 12.12 7.89
C SER A 40 3.33 11.71 7.19
N ILE A 41 3.96 12.62 6.44
CA ILE A 41 5.08 12.29 5.56
C ILE A 41 6.24 13.22 5.82
N ASN A 42 7.35 12.61 6.22
CA ASN A 42 8.65 13.24 6.36
C ASN A 42 9.54 12.83 5.17
N PRO A 43 10.66 13.52 4.92
CA PRO A 43 11.55 13.22 3.79
C PRO A 43 11.97 11.75 3.70
N ASN A 44 12.19 11.10 4.85
CA ASN A 44 12.73 9.74 4.93
C ASN A 44 11.75 8.71 5.52
N SER A 45 10.54 9.14 5.91
CA SER A 45 9.59 8.25 6.57
C SER A 45 8.14 8.63 6.33
N LEU A 46 7.28 7.61 6.40
CA LEU A 46 5.83 7.74 6.34
C LEU A 46 5.23 7.17 7.61
N PHE A 47 4.31 7.92 8.21
CA PHE A 47 3.61 7.53 9.43
C PHE A 47 2.13 7.34 9.15
N LEU A 48 1.58 6.21 9.58
CA LEU A 48 0.15 5.93 9.55
C LEU A 48 -0.38 5.82 10.97
N LEU A 49 -1.46 6.53 11.23
CA LEU A 49 -2.27 6.39 12.44
C LEU A 49 -3.67 5.92 12.04
N ASN A 50 -4.08 4.76 12.53
CA ASN A 50 -5.44 4.25 12.29
C ASN A 50 -6.38 4.61 13.46
N LYS A 51 -7.69 4.34 13.29
CA LYS A 51 -8.71 4.56 14.34
C LYS A 51 -8.44 3.86 15.67
N MET A 52 -7.73 2.74 15.66
CA MET A 52 -7.38 1.99 16.89
C MET A 52 -6.11 2.54 17.56
N ASN A 53 -5.66 3.74 17.17
CA ASN A 53 -4.40 4.35 17.58
C ASN A 53 -3.17 3.45 17.32
N LEU A 54 -3.28 2.51 16.38
CA LEU A 54 -2.10 1.77 15.93
C LEU A 54 -1.28 2.69 15.06
N PHE A 55 -0.04 2.89 15.50
CA PHE A 55 0.97 3.68 14.83
C PHE A 55 1.89 2.77 14.03
N TYR A 56 2.01 3.08 12.74
CA TYR A 56 2.94 2.42 11.83
C TYR A 56 3.92 3.47 11.32
N SER A 57 5.22 3.18 11.47
CA SER A 57 6.29 3.96 10.85
C SER A 57 6.90 3.16 9.73
N TYR A 58 6.98 3.74 8.55
CA TYR A 58 7.65 3.17 7.38
C TYR A 58 8.87 4.01 7.06
N ASN A 59 10.05 3.41 7.12
CA ASN A 59 11.27 4.10 6.70
C ASN A 59 11.57 3.76 5.25
N PHE A 60 11.84 4.77 4.44
CA PHE A 60 12.27 4.56 3.07
C PHE A 60 13.75 4.18 3.05
N LYS A 61 14.06 2.94 2.69
CA LYS A 61 15.41 2.51 2.35
C LYS A 61 15.55 2.44 0.84
N PHE A 62 16.39 3.30 0.28
CA PHE A 62 16.65 3.36 -1.15
C PHE A 62 17.85 2.48 -1.49
N LEU A 63 17.60 1.37 -2.18
CA LEU A 63 18.66 0.57 -2.81
C LEU A 63 18.28 0.39 -4.28
N THR A 64 19.11 0.92 -5.18
CA THR A 64 19.12 0.56 -6.62
C THR A 64 17.71 0.45 -7.24
N ASN A 65 17.06 1.59 -7.47
CA ASN A 65 15.72 1.74 -8.06
C ASN A 65 14.54 1.08 -7.31
N ASN A 66 14.81 0.29 -6.28
CA ASN A 66 13.80 -0.32 -5.41
C ASN A 66 13.75 0.45 -4.07
N ILE A 67 12.58 0.43 -3.45
CA ILE A 67 12.34 1.17 -2.21
C ILE A 67 11.75 0.22 -1.22
N TYR A 68 12.57 -0.13 -0.23
CA TYR A 68 12.19 -1.03 0.83
C TYR A 68 11.52 -0.22 1.93
N LEU A 69 10.41 -0.74 2.44
CA LEU A 69 9.65 -0.12 3.53
C LEU A 69 9.80 -0.98 4.79
N ASP A 70 10.67 -0.54 5.70
CA ASP A 70 10.73 -1.14 7.02
C ASP A 70 9.56 -0.63 7.84
N TYR A 71 8.64 -1.51 8.24
CA TYR A 71 7.51 -1.12 9.07
C TYR A 71 7.71 -1.49 10.54
N LYS A 72 7.55 -0.51 11.41
CA LYS A 72 7.49 -0.71 12.86
C LYS A 72 6.08 -0.45 13.34
N GLN A 73 5.42 -1.49 13.86
CA GLN A 73 4.20 -1.33 14.63
C GLN A 73 4.60 -1.16 16.10
N TYR A 74 4.17 -0.06 16.73
CA TYR A 74 4.37 0.11 18.17
C TYR A 74 3.66 -1.04 18.92
N ASN A 75 4.36 -1.69 19.86
CA ASN A 75 3.91 -2.83 20.69
C ASN A 75 3.89 -4.24 20.04
N LYS A 76 4.46 -4.44 18.84
CA LYS A 76 4.73 -5.79 18.30
C LYS A 76 6.14 -5.90 17.74
N THR A 77 6.62 -7.14 17.61
CA THR A 77 7.90 -7.46 16.98
C THR A 77 8.03 -6.77 15.62
N ASN A 78 9.25 -6.33 15.29
CA ASN A 78 9.56 -5.79 13.98
C ASN A 78 9.24 -6.88 12.94
N LEU A 79 8.21 -6.65 12.15
CA LEU A 79 7.91 -7.49 11.01
C LEU A 79 8.53 -6.82 9.80
N PHE A 80 9.49 -7.49 9.18
CA PHE A 80 10.09 -7.01 7.96
C PHE A 80 9.19 -7.42 6.79
N LYS A 81 8.75 -6.45 5.99
CA LYS A 81 8.07 -6.72 4.72
C LYS A 81 8.74 -5.91 3.64
N GLU A 82 9.27 -6.60 2.65
CA GLU A 82 9.85 -5.95 1.50
C GLU A 82 8.74 -5.61 0.51
N PHE A 83 8.73 -4.33 0.13
CA PHE A 83 7.93 -3.84 -0.97
C PHE A 83 8.90 -3.38 -2.05
N ASN A 84 8.59 -3.66 -3.30
CA ASN A 84 9.24 -3.03 -4.43
C ASN A 84 8.30 -1.97 -5.00
N LEU A 85 8.74 -0.71 -4.97
CA LEU A 85 7.98 0.43 -5.46
C LEU A 85 8.58 0.90 -6.78
N LYS A 86 7.76 0.96 -7.83
CA LYS A 86 8.14 1.51 -9.14
C LYS A 86 7.13 2.59 -9.54
N LEU A 87 7.60 3.84 -9.63
CA LEU A 87 6.80 4.92 -10.20
C LEU A 87 6.75 4.73 -11.72
N ILE A 88 5.57 4.43 -12.27
CA ILE A 88 5.36 4.26 -13.72
C ILE A 88 5.13 5.64 -14.34
N GLU A 89 4.25 6.43 -13.72
CA GLU A 89 3.93 7.81 -14.12
C GLU A 89 3.78 8.70 -12.88
N THR A 90 3.67 10.01 -13.08
CA THR A 90 3.57 11.00 -11.97
C THR A 90 2.37 10.81 -11.05
N ASN A 91 1.37 10.05 -11.51
CA ASN A 91 0.14 9.70 -10.82
C ASN A 91 -0.07 8.18 -10.69
N LEU A 92 0.87 7.33 -11.13
CA LEU A 92 0.74 5.89 -11.08
C LEU A 92 1.97 5.23 -10.44
N LEU A 93 1.74 4.63 -9.28
CA LEU A 93 2.74 3.85 -8.54
C LEU A 93 2.39 2.36 -8.63
N LYS A 94 3.36 1.54 -9.00
CA LYS A 94 3.30 0.08 -8.89
C LYS A 94 4.00 -0.36 -7.61
N ILE A 95 3.36 -1.26 -6.87
CA ILE A 95 3.80 -1.81 -5.60
C ILE A 95 3.78 -3.32 -5.70
N ASN A 96 4.91 -3.97 -5.51
CA ASN A 96 5.01 -5.43 -5.50
C ASN A 96 5.44 -5.91 -4.11
N CYS A 97 4.86 -7.00 -3.63
CA CYS A 97 5.20 -7.62 -2.36
C CYS A 97 5.11 -9.14 -2.48
N ILE A 98 6.15 -9.83 -2.01
CA ILE A 98 6.19 -11.30 -1.95
C ILE A 98 6.00 -11.73 -0.50
N LEU A 99 5.01 -12.57 -0.25
CA LEU A 99 4.72 -13.17 1.05
C LEU A 99 5.19 -14.63 1.01
N ILE A 100 6.48 -14.84 1.22
CA ILE A 100 7.14 -16.16 1.09
C ILE A 100 6.44 -17.22 1.95
N ASP A 101 6.17 -16.92 3.22
CA ASP A 101 5.51 -17.84 4.17
C ASP A 101 4.09 -18.25 3.76
N LYS A 102 3.48 -17.51 2.83
CA LYS A 102 2.13 -17.77 2.31
C LYS A 102 2.14 -18.27 0.88
N ASN A 103 3.31 -18.35 0.23
CA ASN A 103 3.43 -18.64 -1.18
C ASN A 103 2.61 -17.68 -2.07
N LEU A 104 2.55 -16.40 -1.68
CA LEU A 104 1.74 -15.39 -2.38
C LEU A 104 2.58 -14.26 -2.94
N GLU A 105 2.16 -13.76 -4.08
CA GLU A 105 2.62 -12.53 -4.70
C GLU A 105 1.45 -11.55 -4.75
N TYR A 106 1.70 -10.33 -4.28
CA TYR A 106 0.76 -9.23 -4.35
C TYR A 106 1.34 -8.11 -5.20
N GLU A 107 0.58 -7.66 -6.18
CA GLU A 107 0.91 -6.55 -7.05
C GLU A 107 -0.21 -5.52 -6.99
N GLU A 108 0.12 -4.25 -6.79
CA GLU A 108 -0.85 -3.16 -6.66
C GLU A 108 -0.47 -1.97 -7.53
N TYR A 109 -1.47 -1.45 -8.24
CA TYR A 109 -1.41 -0.24 -9.02
C TYR A 109 -2.18 0.85 -8.28
N LEU A 110 -1.46 1.79 -7.68
CA LEU A 110 -2.01 2.93 -6.94
C LEU A 110 -2.02 4.16 -7.83
N TYR A 111 -3.21 4.61 -8.19
CA TYR A 111 -3.43 5.74 -9.08
C TYR A 111 -3.99 6.97 -8.34
N SER A 112 -3.41 8.11 -8.64
CA SER A 112 -3.79 9.41 -8.09
C SER A 112 -4.71 10.16 -9.06
N VAL A 113 -6.02 9.97 -8.90
CA VAL A 113 -7.06 10.65 -9.71
C VAL A 113 -7.05 12.16 -9.46
N SER A 114 -7.02 12.59 -8.20
CA SER A 114 -6.94 14.00 -7.81
C SER A 114 -6.20 14.16 -6.48
N SER A 115 -6.06 15.38 -5.95
CA SER A 115 -5.50 15.60 -4.61
C SER A 115 -6.34 14.93 -3.49
N ASN A 116 -7.63 14.70 -3.74
CA ASN A 116 -8.58 14.20 -2.74
C ASN A 116 -9.10 12.79 -3.03
N LEU A 117 -8.80 12.22 -4.20
CA LEU A 117 -9.24 10.88 -4.59
C LEU A 117 -8.07 10.07 -5.11
N LYS A 118 -7.85 8.90 -4.51
CA LYS A 118 -6.94 7.86 -5.00
C LYS A 118 -7.71 6.57 -5.17
N ILE A 119 -7.26 5.76 -6.11
CA ILE A 119 -7.79 4.40 -6.31
C ILE A 119 -6.63 3.45 -6.43
N SER A 120 -6.83 2.20 -6.04
CA SER A 120 -5.87 1.14 -6.32
C SER A 120 -6.54 -0.14 -6.76
N VAL A 121 -5.81 -0.85 -7.61
CA VAL A 121 -6.14 -2.19 -8.07
C VAL A 121 -5.00 -3.10 -7.68
N GLY A 122 -5.29 -4.04 -6.79
CA GLY A 122 -4.39 -5.08 -6.34
C GLY A 122 -4.77 -6.42 -6.94
N ILE A 123 -3.77 -7.21 -7.29
CA ILE A 123 -3.89 -8.57 -7.79
C ILE A 123 -3.13 -9.47 -6.84
N LEU A 124 -3.77 -10.55 -6.41
CA LEU A 124 -3.19 -11.57 -5.55
C LEU A 124 -3.02 -12.87 -6.33
N LYS A 125 -1.80 -13.37 -6.35
CA LYS A 125 -1.40 -14.57 -7.09
C LYS A 125 -0.72 -15.56 -6.15
N GLU A 126 -0.98 -16.84 -6.38
CA GLU A 126 -0.28 -17.92 -5.69
C GLU A 126 0.89 -18.39 -6.56
N LEU A 127 2.07 -18.51 -5.94
CA LEU A 127 3.35 -18.60 -6.66
C LEU A 127 3.61 -19.97 -7.28
N ASN A 128 3.20 -21.05 -6.59
CA ASN A 128 3.49 -22.43 -7.06
C ASN A 128 2.73 -22.75 -8.34
N TYR A 129 1.43 -22.43 -8.41
CA TYR A 129 0.61 -22.72 -9.59
C TYR A 129 0.43 -21.50 -10.50
N ARG A 130 1.06 -20.37 -10.16
CA ARG A 130 0.94 -19.08 -10.86
C ARG A 130 -0.52 -18.63 -11.05
N LYS A 131 -1.39 -19.02 -10.13
CA LYS A 131 -2.83 -18.82 -10.24
C LYS A 131 -3.25 -17.50 -9.61
N TYR A 132 -4.09 -16.74 -10.30
CA TYR A 132 -4.75 -15.58 -9.67
C TYR A 132 -5.80 -16.08 -8.68
N ILE A 133 -5.70 -15.62 -7.44
CA ILE A 133 -6.59 -16.03 -6.35
C ILE A 133 -7.49 -14.89 -5.86
N GLY A 134 -7.14 -13.64 -6.15
CA GLY A 134 -7.97 -12.52 -5.76
C GLY A 134 -7.64 -11.21 -6.45
N ILE A 135 -8.64 -10.34 -6.44
CA ILE A 135 -8.55 -8.94 -6.88
C ILE A 135 -8.97 -8.07 -5.71
N ILE A 136 -8.27 -6.97 -5.53
CA ILE A 136 -8.47 -6.02 -4.45
C ILE A 136 -8.68 -4.65 -5.08
N MET A 137 -9.80 -4.02 -4.81
CA MET A 137 -10.07 -2.64 -5.23
C MET A 137 -10.13 -1.78 -4.00
N THR A 138 -9.36 -0.69 -3.96
CA THR A 138 -9.43 0.26 -2.85
C THR A 138 -9.67 1.67 -3.38
N SER A 139 -10.65 2.36 -2.82
CA SER A 139 -10.80 3.80 -2.99
C SER A 139 -10.33 4.52 -1.73
N TYR A 140 -9.74 5.70 -1.90
CA TYR A 140 -9.29 6.57 -0.82
C TYR A 140 -9.84 7.97 -1.07
N ILE A 141 -10.60 8.50 -0.12
CA ILE A 141 -11.18 9.84 -0.16
C ILE A 141 -10.56 10.65 0.98
N LYS A 142 -9.95 11.79 0.64
CA LYS A 142 -9.39 12.71 1.63
C LYS A 142 -10.52 13.46 2.32
N ILE A 143 -10.46 13.53 3.64
CA ILE A 143 -11.44 14.23 4.46
C ILE A 143 -10.85 15.40 5.24
N GLN A 144 -9.53 15.42 5.48
CA GLN A 144 -8.79 16.54 6.08
C GLN A 144 -7.37 16.60 5.52
#